data_AF-A0A963WWS2-F1
#
_entry.id   AF-A0A963WWS2-F1
#
_cell.length_a   1.000
_cell.length_b   1.000
_cell.length_c   1.000
_cell.angle_alpha   90.00
_cell.angle_beta   90.00
_cell.angle_gamma   90.00
#
_symmetry.space_group_name_H-M   'P 1'
#
loop_
_entity.id
_entity.type
_entity.pdbx_description
1 polymer ?
#
loop_
_entity_poly.entity_id
_entity_poly.type
_entity_poly.pdbx_seq_one_letter_code
_entity_poly.pdbx_strand_id
1 'polypeptide(L)'
;MADTAIEEIKQHLVNKQNFLLSGGAGSGKTHTLTEVLEYLFEINPTARVACITFTNVAAQEIDERAPYQNLWVSTIHDFLWSIISGFQKNLQLTLSKLIQEKTLKLNRK
;
A
#
# COMPACT_ATOMS: atom_id res chain seq x y z
N MET A 1 5.96 22.32 14.83
CA MET A 1 4.66 21.79 14.34
C MET A 1 4.85 20.55 13.46
N ALA A 2 5.86 20.48 12.59
CA ALA A 2 6.21 19.22 11.91
C ALA A 2 6.77 18.18 12.91
N ASP A 3 7.61 18.61 13.85
CA ASP A 3 8.26 17.74 14.84
C ASP A 3 7.28 17.03 15.80
N THR A 4 6.08 17.58 16.04
CA THR A 4 5.10 16.93 16.93
C THR A 4 4.37 15.77 16.27
N ALA A 5 4.10 15.85 14.97
CA ALA A 5 3.35 14.82 14.25
C ALA A 5 4.15 13.53 14.10
N ILE A 6 5.45 13.63 13.78
CA ILE A 6 6.32 12.46 13.64
C ILE A 6 6.48 11.76 14.99
N GLU A 7 6.64 12.50 16.09
CA GLU A 7 6.76 11.91 17.42
C GLU A 7 5.48 11.17 17.86
N GLU A 8 4.30 11.72 17.54
CA GLU A 8 3.02 11.02 17.75
C GLU A 8 2.93 9.72 16.94
N ILE A 9 3.35 9.74 15.67
CA ILE A 9 3.38 8.54 14.82
C ILE A 9 4.34 7.50 15.39
N LYS A 10 5.54 7.90 15.85
CA LYS A 10 6.51 7.00 16.48
C LYS A 10 5.90 6.31 17.71
N GLN A 11 5.18 7.04 18.54
CA GLN A 11 4.46 6.45 19.69
C GLN A 11 3.39 5.45 19.24
N HIS A 12 2.62 5.75 18.20
CA HIS A 12 1.65 4.80 17.65
C HIS A 12 2.31 3.53 17.10
N LEU A 13 3.47 3.64 16.44
CA LEU A 13 4.23 2.48 15.97
C LEU A 13 4.68 1.57 17.12
N VAL A 14 5.26 2.15 18.18
CA VAL A 14 5.69 1.41 19.39
C VAL A 14 4.49 0.70 20.04
N ASN A 15 3.35 1.39 20.11
CA ASN A 15 2.12 0.85 20.71
C ASN A 15 1.32 -0.07 19.77
N LYS A 16 1.79 -0.30 18.53
CA LYS A 16 1.10 -1.08 17.49
C LYS A 16 -0.33 -0.58 17.22
N GLN A 17 -0.49 0.75 17.16
CA GLN A 17 -1.75 1.43 16.91
C GLN A 17 -1.82 1.97 15.48
N ASN A 18 -3.03 2.01 14.93
CA ASN A 18 -3.29 2.63 13.64
C ASN A 18 -3.28 4.16 13.78
N PHE A 19 -2.79 4.86 12.75
CA PHE A 19 -2.75 6.32 12.72
C PHE A 19 -3.13 6.85 11.33
N LEU A 20 -3.49 8.13 11.27
CA LEU A 20 -3.83 8.86 10.04
C LEU A 20 -3.03 10.16 9.99
N LEU A 21 -2.13 10.28 9.01
CA LEU A 21 -1.45 11.54 8.72
C LEU A 21 -2.24 12.33 7.67
N SER A 22 -2.83 13.45 8.11
CA SER A 22 -3.55 14.38 7.22
C SER A 22 -2.75 15.66 7.02
N GLY A 23 -2.77 16.22 5.81
CA GLY A 23 -2.08 17.47 5.51
C GLY A 23 -2.37 17.98 4.10
N GLY A 24 -2.28 19.30 3.92
CA GLY A 24 -2.52 19.96 2.63
C GLY A 24 -1.47 19.65 1.56
N ALA A 25 -1.62 20.27 0.39
CA ALA A 25 -0.58 20.23 -0.65
C ALA A 25 0.74 20.79 -0.09
N GLY A 26 1.86 20.16 -0.42
CA GLY A 26 3.19 20.61 0.05
C GLY A 26 3.46 20.42 1.55
N SER A 27 2.58 19.78 2.32
CA SER A 27 2.74 19.62 3.78
C SER A 27 3.79 18.58 4.20
N GLY A 28 4.59 18.06 3.27
CA GLY A 28 5.65 17.09 3.57
C GLY A 28 5.21 15.63 3.81
N LYS A 29 3.97 15.22 3.49
CA LYS A 29 3.47 13.85 3.77
C LYS A 29 4.40 12.74 3.27
N THR A 30 4.90 12.84 2.04
CA THR A 30 5.82 11.85 1.47
C THR A 30 7.14 11.80 2.23
N HIS A 31 7.62 12.96 2.71
CA HIS A 31 8.83 13.04 3.52
C HIS A 31 8.62 12.43 4.91
N THR A 32 7.52 12.75 5.58
CA THR A 32 7.16 12.09 6.85
C THR A 32 7.00 10.59 6.68
N LEU A 33 6.44 10.09 5.57
CA LEU A 33 6.34 8.66 5.30
C LEU A 33 7.71 7.98 5.25
N THR A 34 8.71 8.61 4.60
CA THR A 34 10.08 8.08 4.58
C THR A 34 10.73 8.05 5.97
N GLU A 35 10.54 9.08 6.80
CA GLU A 35 11.03 9.11 8.19
C GLU A 35 10.36 8.02 9.07
N VAL A 36 9.07 7.78 8.84
CA VAL A 36 8.31 6.73 9.54
C VAL A 36 8.83 5.34 9.17
N LEU A 37 9.15 5.10 7.88
CA LEU A 37 9.74 3.85 7.43
C LEU A 37 11.13 3.64 8.03
N GLU A 38 11.96 4.68 8.04
CA GLU A 38 13.30 4.66 8.65
C GLU A 38 13.22 4.26 10.12
N TYR A 39 12.42 4.99 10.91
CA TYR A 39 12.23 4.69 12.32
C TYR A 39 11.67 3.27 12.57
N LEU A 40 10.74 2.81 11.73
CA LEU A 40 10.18 1.46 11.84
C LEU A 40 11.26 0.37 11.68
N PHE A 41 12.16 0.54 10.70
CA PHE A 41 13.26 -0.40 10.49
C PHE A 41 14.38 -0.27 11.52
N GLU A 42 14.57 0.91 12.14
CA GLU A 42 15.47 1.07 13.29
C GLU A 42 15.00 0.25 14.50
N ILE A 43 13.70 0.33 14.85
CA ILE A 43 13.16 -0.38 16.02
C ILE A 43 12.87 -1.86 15.73
N ASN A 44 12.65 -2.23 14.46
CA ASN A 44 12.42 -3.60 14.04
C ASN A 44 13.00 -3.87 12.65
N PRO A 45 14.30 -4.21 12.56
CA PRO A 45 14.97 -4.48 11.27
C PRO A 45 14.37 -5.65 10.47
N THR A 46 13.62 -6.52 11.14
CA THR A 46 12.97 -7.71 10.55
C THR A 46 11.51 -7.48 10.18
N ALA A 47 11.00 -6.26 10.37
CA ALA A 47 9.63 -5.91 9.98
C ALA A 47 9.42 -6.19 8.48
N ARG A 48 8.28 -6.78 8.14
CA ARG A 48 7.84 -6.91 6.74
C ARG A 48 6.78 -5.85 6.49
N VAL A 49 7.07 -4.92 5.59
CA VAL A 49 6.26 -3.72 5.39
C VAL A 49 5.78 -3.67 3.95
N ALA A 50 4.48 -3.38 3.75
CA ALA A 50 3.92 -3.08 2.45
C ALA A 50 3.57 -1.59 2.40
N CYS A 51 4.23 -0.85 1.52
CA CYS A 51 3.93 0.54 1.22
C CYS A 51 3.18 0.61 -0.12
N ILE A 52 1.91 1.00 -0.07
CA ILE A 52 1.02 0.97 -1.23
C ILE A 52 0.72 2.40 -1.68
N THR A 53 0.93 2.66 -2.97
CA THR A 53 0.65 3.95 -3.61
C THR A 53 -0.39 3.81 -4.73
N PHE A 54 -0.83 4.94 -5.28
CA PHE A 54 -1.77 4.95 -6.40
C PHE A 54 -1.08 4.94 -7.77
N THR A 55 0.14 5.48 -7.87
CA THR A 55 0.85 5.64 -9.15
C THR A 55 2.23 5.01 -9.10
N ASN A 56 2.69 4.51 -10.25
CA ASN A 56 4.04 3.95 -10.39
C ASN A 56 5.13 4.98 -10.03
N VAL A 57 4.93 6.25 -10.40
CA VAL A 57 5.87 7.33 -10.08
C VAL A 57 6.02 7.50 -8.55
N ALA A 58 4.91 7.47 -7.81
CA ALA A 58 4.96 7.57 -6.35
C ALA A 58 5.57 6.33 -5.70
N ALA A 59 5.30 5.13 -6.25
CA ALA A 59 5.97 3.91 -5.79
C ALA A 59 7.48 4.01 -5.98
N GLN A 60 7.93 4.40 -7.18
CA GLN A 60 9.35 4.55 -7.49
C GLN A 60 10.02 5.60 -6.61
N GLU A 61 9.39 6.76 -6.39
CA GLU A 61 9.93 7.82 -5.53
C GLU A 61 10.19 7.33 -4.10
N ILE A 62 9.32 6.48 -3.54
CA ILE A 62 9.49 5.91 -2.21
C ILE A 62 10.57 4.83 -2.22
N ASP A 63 10.58 3.95 -3.21
CA ASP A 63 11.56 2.86 -3.34
C ASP A 63 13.00 3.39 -3.44
N GLU A 64 13.21 4.46 -4.21
CA GLU A 64 14.50 5.13 -4.33
C GLU A 64 14.98 5.77 -3.02
N ARG A 65 14.05 6.23 -2.17
CA ARG A 65 14.36 6.90 -0.90
C ARG A 65 14.49 5.95 0.30
N ALA A 66 13.91 4.76 0.22
CA ALA A 66 13.84 3.80 1.33
C ALA A 66 14.19 2.38 0.86
N PRO A 67 15.45 2.09 0.45
CA PRO A 67 15.84 0.82 -0.15
C PRO A 67 16.04 -0.30 0.89
N TYR A 68 15.04 -0.56 1.73
CA TYR A 68 15.08 -1.63 2.74
C TYR A 68 14.67 -2.97 2.11
N GLN A 69 15.47 -4.03 2.32
CA GLN A 69 15.21 -5.35 1.73
C GLN A 69 13.84 -5.94 2.10
N ASN A 70 13.31 -5.62 3.28
CA ASN A 70 12.02 -6.10 3.77
C ASN A 70 10.86 -5.12 3.55
N LEU A 71 11.07 -4.10 2.71
CA LEU A 71 10.02 -3.17 2.27
C LEU A 71 9.54 -3.56 0.87
N TRP A 72 8.25 -3.80 0.74
CA TRP A 72 7.58 -3.91 -0.55
C TRP A 72 6.93 -2.57 -0.87
N VAL A 73 7.40 -1.89 -1.92
CA VAL A 73 6.76 -0.67 -2.44
C VAL A 73 6.07 -0.99 -3.77
N SER A 74 4.77 -0.71 -3.89
CA SER A 74 4.07 -0.92 -5.15
C SER A 74 2.81 -0.08 -5.29
N THR A 75 2.19 -0.11 -6.48
CA THR A 75 0.81 0.35 -6.60
C THR A 75 -0.15 -0.63 -5.92
N ILE A 76 -1.37 -0.16 -5.67
CA ILE A 76 -2.46 -1.04 -5.21
C ILE A 76 -2.75 -2.16 -6.21
N HIS A 77 -2.63 -1.90 -7.51
CA HIS A 77 -2.89 -2.91 -8.54
C HIS A 77 -1.84 -4.00 -8.53
N ASP A 78 -0.55 -3.64 -8.46
CA ASP A 78 0.54 -4.62 -8.39
C ASP A 78 0.49 -5.44 -7.10
N PHE A 79 0.16 -4.79 -5.98
CA PHE A 79 -0.01 -5.47 -4.70
C PHE A 79 -1.14 -6.50 -4.74
N LEU A 80 -2.30 -6.11 -5.27
CA LEU A 80 -3.43 -7.05 -5.41
C LEU A 80 -3.11 -8.16 -6.40
N TRP A 81 -2.45 -7.84 -7.52
CA TRP A 81 -2.04 -8.82 -8.51
C TRP A 81 -1.06 -9.85 -7.94
N SER A 82 -0.11 -9.45 -7.10
CA SER A 82 0.82 -10.38 -6.46
C SER A 82 0.11 -11.42 -5.59
N ILE A 83 -1.05 -11.06 -5.00
CA ILE A 83 -1.88 -11.96 -4.21
C ILE A 83 -2.72 -12.87 -5.10
N ILE A 84 -3.35 -12.33 -6.15
CA ILE A 84 -4.36 -13.09 -6.92
C ILE A 84 -3.82 -13.82 -8.15
N SER A 85 -2.63 -13.44 -8.64
CA SER A 85 -2.05 -13.97 -9.88
C SER A 85 -1.81 -15.48 -9.86
N GLY A 86 -1.62 -16.09 -8.70
CA GLY A 86 -1.50 -17.55 -8.56
C GLY A 86 -2.81 -18.31 -8.82
N PHE A 87 -3.96 -17.64 -8.82
CA PHE A 87 -5.29 -18.25 -8.91
C PHE A 87 -5.90 -18.17 -10.32
N GLN A 88 -5.08 -18.18 -11.39
CA GLN A 88 -5.53 -17.98 -12.78
C GLN A 88 -6.75 -18.83 -13.17
N LYS A 89 -6.74 -20.12 -12.83
CA LYS A 89 -7.88 -21.02 -13.14
C LYS A 89 -9.17 -20.57 -12.46
N ASN A 90 -9.10 -20.20 -11.18
CA ASN A 90 -10.27 -19.72 -10.43
C ASN A 90 -10.74 -18.36 -10.96
N LEU A 91 -9.82 -17.47 -11.34
CA LEU A 91 -10.14 -16.18 -11.95
C LEU A 91 -10.86 -16.38 -13.28
N GLN A 92 -10.35 -17.25 -14.17
CA GLN A 92 -10.97 -17.55 -15.46
C GLN A 92 -12.38 -18.14 -15.29
N LEU A 93 -12.54 -19.15 -14.44
CA LEU A 93 -13.83 -19.79 -14.19
C LEU A 93 -14.86 -18.79 -13.64
N THR A 94 -14.46 -17.99 -12.65
CA THR A 94 -15.32 -16.95 -12.06
C THR A 94 -15.70 -15.90 -13.08
N LEU A 95 -14.74 -15.43 -13.90
CA LEU A 95 -14.99 -14.43 -14.93
C LEU A 95 -15.94 -14.94 -16.01
N SER A 96 -15.74 -16.16 -16.52
CA SER A 96 -16.63 -16.79 -17.49
C SER A 96 -18.06 -16.89 -16.94
N LYS A 97 -18.21 -17.30 -15.68
CA LYS A 97 -19.51 -17.38 -15.01
C LYS A 97 -20.18 -16.00 -14.92
N LEU A 98 -19.46 -14.97 -14.49
CA LEU A 98 -19.98 -13.60 -14.38
C LEU A 98 -20.41 -13.03 -15.74
N ILE A 99 -19.63 -13.30 -16.81
CA ILE A 99 -19.97 -12.90 -18.18
C ILE A 99 -21.26 -13.59 -18.62
N GLN A 100 -21.38 -14.91 -18.42
CA GLN A 100 -22.58 -15.67 -18.78
C GLN A 100 -23.82 -15.14 -18.05
N GLU A 101 -23.72 -14.91 -16.73
CA GLU A 101 -24.82 -14.35 -15.93
C GLU A 101 -25.25 -12.97 -16.41
N LYS A 102 -24.29 -12.10 -16.80
CA LYS A 102 -24.59 -10.77 -17.32
C LYS A 102 -25.28 -10.83 -18.69
N THR A 103 -24.81 -11.69 -19.59
CA THR A 103 -25.42 -11.91 -20.91
C THR A 103 -26.85 -12.42 -20.80
N LEU A 104 -27.10 -13.38 -19.89
CA LEU A 104 -28.45 -13.90 -19.64
C LEU A 104 -29.40 -12.82 -19.11
N LYS A 105 -28.92 -11.87 -18.30
CA LYS A 105 -29.72 -10.73 -17.80
C LYS A 105 -30.03 -9.72 -18.91
N LEU A 106 -29.11 -9.50 -19.84
CA LEU A 106 -29.31 -8.59 -20.98
C LEU A 106 -30.35 -9.12 -21.97
N ASN A 107 -30.32 -10.42 -22.27
CA ASN A 107 -31.26 -11.06 -23.22
C ASN A 107 -32.68 -11.26 -22.65
N ARG A 108 -32.92 -10.92 -21.38
CA ARG A 108 -34.24 -10.97 -20.73
C ARG A 108 -34.95 -9.62 -20.70
N LYS A 109 -34.33 -8.55 -21.21
CA LYS A 109 -34.96 -7.26 -21.50
C LYS A 109 -35.36 -7.20 -22.97
#